data_AF-A0A9X0PR20-F1
#
_entry.id   AF-A0A9X0PR20-F1
#
_cell.length_a   1.000
_cell.length_b   1.000
_cell.length_c   1.000
_cell.angle_alpha   90.00
_cell.angle_beta   90.00
_cell.angle_gamma   90.00
#
_symmetry.space_group_name_H-M   'P 1'
#
loop_
_entity.id
_entity.type
_entity.pdbx_description
1 polymer ?
#
loop_
_entity_poly.entity_id
_entity_poly.type
_entity_poly.pdbx_seq_one_letter_code
_entity_poly.pdbx_strand_id
1 'polypeptide(L)' 'MQIIDNKTIDANRTKPILNVAEFCRRYRLDKAEEVRLRKLFGEFASRHELLMNAQRKPNFR' A
#
# COMPACT_ATOMS: atom_id res chain seq x y z
N MET A 1 -14.56 41.33 0.96
CA MET A 1 -13.23 40.73 1.20
C MET A 1 -13.44 39.25 1.50
N GLN A 2 -13.42 38.35 0.52
CA GLN A 2 -13.52 36.91 0.79
C GLN A 2 -12.16 36.41 1.27
N ILE A 3 -12.09 36.01 2.53
CA ILE A 3 -10.97 35.30 3.11
C ILE A 3 -11.04 33.89 2.53
N ILE A 4 -10.17 33.60 1.57
CA ILE A 4 -10.03 32.25 1.03
C ILE A 4 -9.32 31.44 2.12
N ASP A 5 -10.11 30.73 2.93
CA ASP A 5 -9.59 29.78 3.91
C ASP A 5 -8.85 28.68 3.16
N ASN A 6 -7.52 28.64 3.30
CA ASN A 6 -6.61 27.74 2.59
C ASN A 6 -6.71 26.29 3.08
N LYS A 7 -7.87 25.87 3.60
CA LYS A 7 -8.16 24.54 4.15
C LYS A 7 -8.56 23.55 3.06
N THR A 8 -7.94 23.66 1.89
CA THR A 8 -8.16 22.81 0.72
C THR A 8 -6.86 22.23 0.17
N ILE A 9 -5.77 22.25 0.94
CA ILE A 9 -4.55 21.47 0.63
C ILE A 9 -4.58 20.13 1.38
N ASP A 10 -5.67 19.37 1.27
CA ASP A 10 -5.65 17.90 1.48
C ASP A 10 -5.79 17.18 0.12
N ALA A 11 -5.47 17.85 -0.98
CA ALA A 11 -5.65 17.34 -2.35
C ALA A 11 -4.39 16.69 -2.95
N ASN A 12 -3.28 16.59 -2.23
CA ASN A 12 -2.03 16.05 -2.80
C ASN A 12 -1.20 15.22 -1.81
N ARG A 13 -1.84 14.38 -1.01
CA ARG A 13 -1.10 13.23 -0.43
C ARG A 13 -0.76 12.31 -1.60
N THR A 14 0.35 12.59 -2.27
CA THR A 14 1.03 11.65 -3.16
C THR A 14 1.14 10.38 -2.35
N LYS A 15 0.25 9.41 -2.60
CA LYS A 15 0.20 8.19 -1.80
C LYS A 15 1.58 7.57 -1.98
N PRO A 16 2.37 7.40 -0.90
CA PRO A 16 3.72 6.91 -1.05
C PRO A 16 3.61 5.52 -1.69
N ILE A 17 4.03 5.45 -2.95
CA ILE A 17 4.00 4.21 -3.72
C ILE A 17 5.13 3.37 -3.16
N LEU A 18 4.79 2.17 -2.73
CA LEU A 18 5.74 1.23 -2.12
C LEU A 18 6.08 0.16 -3.14
N ASN A 19 7.36 -0.22 -3.17
CA ASN A 19 7.77 -1.41 -3.89
C ASN A 19 7.15 -2.64 -3.19
N VAL A 20 6.45 -3.47 -3.96
CA VAL A 20 5.75 -4.65 -3.43
C VAL A 20 6.73 -5.61 -2.73
N ALA A 21 7.95 -5.77 -3.25
CA ALA A 21 8.96 -6.63 -2.65
C ALA A 21 9.43 -6.10 -1.28
N GLU A 22 9.66 -4.78 -1.17
CA GLU A 22 10.03 -4.15 0.10
C GLU A 22 8.89 -4.23 1.12
N PHE A 23 7.64 -4.07 0.67
CA PHE A 23 6.48 -4.28 1.51
C PHE A 23 6.41 -5.73 2.01
N CYS A 24 6.58 -6.73 1.15
CA CYS A 24 6.54 -8.14 1.55
C CYS A 24 7.62 -8.47 2.56
N ARG A 25 8.84 -7.97 2.38
CA ARG A 25 9.94 -8.10 3.36
C ARG A 25 9.57 -7.49 4.71
N ARG A 26 9.03 -6.27 4.71
CA ARG A 26 8.70 -5.53 5.95
C ARG A 26 7.54 -6.14 6.72
N TYR A 27 6.57 -6.73 6.01
CA TYR A 27 5.40 -7.37 6.61
C TYR A 27 5.55 -8.89 6.79
N ARG A 28 6.75 -9.44 6.51
CA ARG A 28 7.05 -10.88 6.57
C ARG A 28 6.00 -11.71 5.79
N LEU A 29 5.67 -11.24 4.60
CA LEU A 29 4.78 -11.96 3.69
C LEU A 29 5.54 -13.07 2.99
N ASP A 30 4.83 -14.14 2.68
CA ASP A 30 5.39 -15.29 1.98
C ASP A 30 5.65 -14.97 0.51
N LYS A 31 6.57 -15.68 -0.14
CA LYS A 31 6.89 -15.44 -1.56
C LYS A 31 5.66 -15.62 -2.45
N ALA A 32 4.76 -16.53 -2.10
CA ALA A 32 3.50 -16.72 -2.80
C ALA A 32 2.64 -15.45 -2.78
N GLU A 33 2.63 -14.74 -1.66
CA GLU A 33 1.87 -13.50 -1.49
C GLU A 33 2.54 -12.32 -2.19
N GLU A 34 3.88 -12.27 -2.19
CA GLU A 34 4.62 -11.29 -2.99
C GLU A 34 4.31 -11.42 -4.49
N VAL A 35 4.33 -12.64 -5.03
CA VAL A 35 3.98 -12.90 -6.43
C VAL A 35 2.52 -12.53 -6.71
N ARG A 36 1.61 -12.80 -5.76
CA ARG A 36 0.19 -12.44 -5.89
C ARG A 36 0.00 -10.92 -5.92
N LEU A 37 0.57 -10.20 -4.96
CA LEU A 37 0.51 -8.74 -4.88
C LEU A 37 1.15 -8.10 -6.11
N ARG A 38 2.27 -8.65 -6.58
CA ARG A 38 2.96 -8.17 -7.79
C ARG A 38 2.17 -8.44 -9.07
N LYS A 39 1.37 -9.52 -9.12
CA LYS A 39 0.42 -9.75 -10.22
C LYS A 39 -0.79 -8.82 -10.18
N LEU A 40 -1.26 -8.45 -8.98
CA LEU A 40 -2.42 -7.58 -8.82
C LEU A 40 -2.10 -6.10 -9.09
N PHE A 41 -0.96 -5.62 -8.59
CA PHE A 41 -0.61 -4.20 -8.63
C PHE A 41 0.62 -3.87 -9.48
N GLY A 42 1.44 -4.85 -9.84
CA GLY A 42 2.73 -4.63 -10.48
C GLY A 42 3.87 -4.46 -9.47
N GLU A 43 4.94 -3.77 -9.87
CA GLU A 43 6.13 -3.59 -9.04
C GLU A 43 5.93 -2.59 -7.88
N PHE A 44 4.99 -1.67 -8.05
CA PHE A 44 4.73 -0.58 -7.13
C PHE A 44 3.24 -0.46 -6.86
N ALA A 45 2.86 -0.28 -5.59
CA ALA A 45 1.47 -0.16 -5.17
C ALA A 45 1.34 0.77 -3.97
N SER A 46 0.16 1.36 -3.76
CA SER A 46 -0.05 2.17 -2.55
C SER A 46 -0.04 1.28 -1.32
N ARG A 47 0.45 1.82 -0.20
CA ARG A 47 0.37 1.15 1.11
C ARG A 47 -1.03 0.65 1.44
N HIS A 48 -2.05 1.46 1.15
CA HIS A 48 -3.44 1.12 1.47
C HIS A 48 -3.91 -0.11 0.67
N GLU A 49 -3.61 -0.15 -0.64
CA GLU A 49 -3.97 -1.26 -1.51
C GLU A 49 -3.27 -2.56 -1.09
N LEU A 50 -1.98 -2.47 -0.78
CA LEU A 50 -1.20 -3.59 -0.26
C LEU A 50 -1.75 -4.08 1.08
N LEU A 51 -2.10 -3.19 2.01
CA LEU A 51 -2.68 -3.59 3.30
C LEU A 51 -4.06 -4.24 3.16
N MET A 52 -4.89 -3.76 2.24
CA MET A 52 -6.23 -4.32 2.01
C MET A 52 -6.17 -5.71 1.38
N ASN A 53 -5.13 -6.00 0.58
CA ASN A 53 -5.04 -7.23 -0.19
C ASN A 53 -4.04 -8.24 0.36
N ALA A 54 -3.06 -7.79 1.15
CA ALA A 54 -2.08 -8.66 1.76
C ALA A 54 -2.74 -9.54 2.82
N GLN A 55 -2.77 -10.83 2.54
CA GLN A 55 -3.22 -11.84 3.48
C GLN A 55 -2.01 -12.47 4.14
N ARG A 56 -1.90 -12.34 5.46
CA ARG A 56 -1.04 -13.23 6.23
C ARG A 56 -1.75 -14.55 6.34
N LYS A 57 -1.08 -15.65 5.94
CA LYS A 57 -1.61 -16.98 6.19
C LYS A 57 -1.87 -17.11 7.69
N PRO A 58 -3.12 -17.40 8.11
CA PRO A 58 -3.40 -17.68 9.50
C PRO A 58 -2.56 -18.91 9.89
N ASN A 59 -1.67 -18.73 10.85
CA ASN A 59 -0.93 -19.84 11.43
C ASN A 59 -1.89 -20.57 12.37
N PHE A 60 -2.72 -21.46 11.83
CA PHE A 60 -3.50 -22.40 12.62
C PHE A 60 -2.49 -23.39 13.21
N ARG A 61 -1.99 -23.08 14.40
CA ARG A 61 -1.19 -23.98 15.23
C ARG A 61 -2.12 -24.88 16.04
#